data_AF-A0A081CW71-F1
#
_entry.id   AF-A0A081CW71-F1
#
_cell.length_a   1.000
_cell.length_b   1.000
_cell.length_c   1.000
_cell.angle_alpha   90.00
_cell.angle_beta   90.00
_cell.angle_gamma   90.00
#
_symmetry.space_group_name_H-M   'P 1'
#
loop_
_entity.id
_entity.type
_entity.pdbx_description
1 polymer ?
#
loop_
_entity_poly.entity_id
_entity_poly.type
_entity_poly.pdbx_seq_one_letter_code
_entity_poly.pdbx_strand_id
1 'polypeptide(L)'
;MLIIQSIIGLVPALNVWLWPSASTWPWIFLFAFAGSFAHFCMAKALAHADATVVMPMDYLRVPLSAVLGYFLYAEAIDGFTAVGAGLILFGNLFNLRRPNAEKIASIPS
;
A
#
# COMPACT_ATOMS: atom_id res chain seq x y z
N MET A 1 -8.19 -5.16 -10.48
CA MET A 1 -9.12 -4.00 -10.40
C MET A 1 -8.97 -3.00 -11.55
N LEU A 2 -7.88 -3.04 -12.33
CA LEU A 2 -7.61 -2.07 -13.40
C LEU A 2 -8.73 -1.97 -14.45
N ILE A 3 -9.25 -3.10 -14.95
CA ILE A 3 -10.32 -3.10 -15.96
C ILE A 3 -11.57 -2.37 -15.44
N ILE A 4 -11.98 -2.67 -14.20
CA ILE A 4 -13.16 -2.06 -13.59
C ILE A 4 -12.94 -0.55 -13.41
N GLN A 5 -11.79 -0.15 -12.86
CA GLN A 5 -11.46 1.27 -12.65
C GLN A 5 -11.36 2.04 -13.97
N SER A 6 -10.79 1.43 -15.02
CA SER A 6 -10.70 2.04 -16.34
C SER A 6 -12.08 2.24 -16.97
N ILE A 7 -12.99 1.25 -16.88
CA ILE A 7 -14.34 1.39 -17.42
C ILE A 7 -15.10 2.49 -16.68
N ILE A 8 -15.08 2.45 -15.34
CA ILE A 8 -15.78 3.44 -14.51
C ILE A 8 -15.19 4.84 -14.73
N GLY A 9 -13.86 4.97 -14.84
CA GLY A 9 -13.18 6.24 -15.08
C GLY A 9 -13.35 6.79 -16.49
N LEU A 10 -13.53 5.93 -17.49
CA LEU A 10 -13.66 6.35 -18.89
C LEU A 10 -14.96 7.13 -19.14
N VAL A 11 -16.08 6.73 -18.52
CA VAL A 11 -17.39 7.38 -18.69
C VAL A 11 -17.36 8.89 -18.37
N PRO A 12 -16.91 9.35 -17.19
CA PRO A 12 -16.75 10.78 -16.92
C PRO A 12 -15.63 11.40 -17.75
N ALA A 13 -14.54 10.68 -18.01
CA ALA A 13 -13.41 11.21 -18.77
C ALA A 13 -13.79 11.59 -20.21
N LEU A 14 -14.72 10.87 -20.86
CA LEU A 14 -15.22 11.22 -22.19
C LEU A 14 -15.93 12.59 -22.22
N ASN A 15 -16.50 13.06 -21.11
CA ASN A 15 -17.21 14.34 -21.04
C ASN A 15 -16.26 15.53 -20.81
N VAL A 16 -15.12 15.31 -20.14
CA VAL A 16 -14.21 16.38 -19.70
C VAL A 16 -12.73 16.06 -19.97
N TRP A 17 -12.45 15.35 -21.07
CA TRP A 17 -11.09 14.90 -21.38
C TRP A 17 -10.13 16.08 -21.55
N LEU A 18 -9.06 16.10 -20.76
CA LEU A 18 -7.98 17.07 -20.86
C LEU A 18 -6.66 16.33 -21.03
N TRP A 19 -5.90 16.74 -22.04
CA TRP A 19 -4.57 16.18 -22.26
C TRP A 19 -3.60 16.63 -21.15
N PRO A 20 -2.81 15.72 -20.56
CA PRO A 20 -1.81 16.08 -19.58
C PRO A 20 -0.76 17.01 -20.17
N SER A 21 -0.38 18.05 -19.41
CA SER A 21 0.72 18.94 -19.79
C SER A 21 2.04 18.16 -19.86
N ALA A 22 3.01 18.64 -20.65
CA ALA A 22 4.34 18.04 -20.74
C ALA A 22 5.02 17.86 -19.36
N SER A 23 4.77 18.78 -18.43
CA SER A 23 5.32 18.73 -17.07
C SER A 23 4.74 17.61 -16.19
N THR A 24 3.56 17.10 -16.54
CA THR A 24 2.84 16.09 -15.75
C THR A 24 3.28 14.67 -16.09
N TRP A 25 3.77 14.44 -17.32
CA TRP A 25 4.17 13.12 -17.80
C TRP A 25 5.21 12.41 -16.92
N PRO A 26 6.30 13.05 -16.46
CA PRO A 26 7.26 12.39 -15.56
C PRO A 26 6.61 11.85 -14.29
N TRP A 27 5.68 12.60 -13.70
CA TRP A 27 4.93 12.18 -12.51
C TRP A 27 4.02 10.99 -12.80
N ILE A 28 3.33 10.99 -13.95
CA ILE A 28 2.49 9.86 -14.37
C ILE A 28 3.33 8.58 -14.47
N PHE A 29 4.49 8.64 -15.12
CA PHE A 29 5.39 7.49 -15.22
C PHE A 29 5.90 7.03 -13.86
N LEU A 30 6.27 7.97 -12.99
CA LEU A 30 6.73 7.67 -11.63
C LEU A 30 5.66 6.93 -10.83
N PHE A 31 4.42 7.43 -10.81
CA PHE A 31 3.32 6.79 -10.08
C PHE A 31 2.92 5.45 -10.69
N ALA A 32 2.89 5.35 -12.03
CA ALA A 32 2.62 4.09 -12.71
C ALA A 32 3.65 3.02 -12.34
N PHE A 33 4.94 3.36 -12.42
CA PHE A 33 6.03 2.46 -12.04
C PHE A 33 5.97 2.08 -10.56
N ALA A 34 5.88 3.07 -9.66
CA ALA A 34 5.84 2.82 -8.22
C ALA A 34 4.64 1.95 -7.81
N GLY A 35 3.45 2.21 -8.36
CA GLY A 35 2.25 1.42 -8.10
C GLY A 35 2.37 -0.01 -8.63
N SER A 36 2.85 -0.20 -9.85
CA SER A 36 3.10 -1.53 -10.41
C SER A 36 4.16 -2.29 -9.61
N PHE A 37 5.23 -1.61 -9.21
CA PHE A 37 6.30 -2.20 -8.40
C PHE A 37 5.80 -2.63 -7.02
N ALA A 38 4.98 -1.81 -6.34
CA ALA A 38 4.36 -2.16 -5.08
C ALA A 38 3.49 -3.42 -5.19
N HIS A 39 2.67 -3.54 -6.25
CA HIS A 39 1.89 -4.74 -6.51
C HIS A 39 2.75 -5.97 -6.81
N PHE A 40 3.84 -5.80 -7.54
CA PHE A 40 4.81 -6.87 -7.77
C PHE A 40 5.43 -7.35 -6.46
N CYS A 41 5.88 -6.43 -5.59
CA CYS A 41 6.40 -6.75 -4.26
C CYS A 41 5.37 -7.49 -3.41
N MET A 42 4.09 -7.07 -3.45
CA MET A 42 3.02 -7.73 -2.71
C MET A 42 2.76 -9.16 -3.21
N ALA A 43 2.70 -9.35 -4.54
CA ALA A 43 2.57 -10.68 -5.13
C ALA A 43 3.75 -11.59 -4.75
N LYS A 44 4.97 -11.05 -4.77
CA LYS A 44 6.18 -11.75 -4.32
C LYS A 44 6.13 -12.08 -2.82
N ALA A 45 5.68 -11.18 -1.97
CA ALA A 45 5.56 -11.43 -0.53
C ALA A 45 4.59 -12.58 -0.24
N LEU A 46 3.43 -12.60 -0.91
CA LEU A 46 2.44 -13.68 -0.79
C LEU A 46 2.94 -15.03 -1.34
N ALA A 47 3.88 -15.02 -2.28
CA ALA A 47 4.52 -16.24 -2.75
C ALA A 47 5.54 -16.82 -1.75
N HIS A 48 6.02 -16.02 -0.79
CA HIS A 48 7.05 -16.42 0.18
C HIS A 48 6.56 -16.52 1.63
N ALA A 49 5.38 -15.97 1.95
CA ALA A 49 4.80 -15.99 3.29
C ALA A 49 3.27 -16.08 3.25
N ASP A 50 2.68 -16.63 4.31
CA ASP A 50 1.23 -16.76 4.45
C ASP A 50 0.52 -15.40 4.45
N ALA A 51 -0.67 -15.37 3.83
CA ALA A 51 -1.52 -14.19 3.81
C ALA A 51 -1.87 -13.66 5.21
N THR A 52 -1.85 -14.51 6.25
CA THR A 52 -2.10 -14.12 7.64
C THR A 52 -1.01 -13.23 8.24
N VAL A 53 0.20 -13.26 7.66
CA VAL A 53 1.33 -12.40 8.03
C VAL A 53 1.41 -11.21 7.07
N VAL A 54 1.24 -11.45 5.76
CA VAL A 54 1.41 -10.40 4.74
C VAL A 54 0.27 -9.37 4.77
N MET A 55 -0.98 -9.80 4.94
CA MET A 55 -2.13 -8.86 4.93
C MET A 55 -2.07 -7.83 6.07
N PRO A 56 -1.77 -8.20 7.33
CA PRO A 56 -1.58 -7.21 8.39
C PRO A 56 -0.45 -6.20 8.14
N MET A 57 0.56 -6.56 7.36
CA MET A 57 1.67 -5.66 7.01
C MET A 57 1.26 -4.58 6.01
N ASP A 58 0.28 -4.83 5.13
CA ASP A 58 -0.22 -3.83 4.17
C ASP A 58 -0.79 -2.59 4.87
N TYR A 59 -1.31 -2.75 6.09
CA TYR A 59 -1.82 -1.63 6.90
C TYR A 59 -0.73 -0.68 7.37
N LEU A 60 0.56 -1.05 7.33
CA LEU A 60 1.68 -0.15 7.64
C LEU A 60 1.73 1.08 6.74
N ARG A 61 1.11 1.02 5.56
CA ARG A 61 0.99 2.19 4.69
C ARG A 61 0.33 3.38 5.39
N VAL A 62 -0.58 3.14 6.34
CA VAL A 62 -1.31 4.19 7.08
C VAL A 62 -0.40 4.98 8.02
N PRO A 63 0.32 4.37 8.99
CA PRO A 63 1.28 5.12 9.80
C PRO A 63 2.40 5.72 8.96
N LEU A 64 2.89 5.02 7.93
CA LEU A 64 3.93 5.54 7.04
C LEU A 64 3.44 6.77 6.25
N SER A 65 2.21 6.76 5.73
CA SER A 65 1.65 7.92 5.04
C SER A 65 1.43 9.10 5.98
N ALA A 66 1.02 8.87 7.23
CA ALA A 66 0.88 9.94 8.22
C ALA A 66 2.23 10.61 8.54
N VAL A 67 3.29 9.81 8.68
CA VAL A 67 4.65 10.32 8.87
C VAL A 67 5.13 11.12 7.66
N LEU A 68 4.90 10.62 6.45
CA LEU A 68 5.22 11.36 5.22
C LEU A 68 4.39 12.64 5.07
N GLY A 69 3.12 12.62 5.46
CA GLY A 69 2.23 13.79 5.52
C GLY A 69 2.79 14.90 6.39
N TYR A 70 3.20 14.53 7.61
CA TYR A 70 3.85 15.46 8.53
C TYR A 70 5.16 16.05 7.96
N PHE A 71 6.05 15.22 7.40
CA PHE A 71 7.35 15.71 6.92
C PHE A 71 7.29 16.49 5.61
N LEU A 72 6.45 16.08 4.65
CA LEU A 72 6.40 16.67 3.31
C LEU A 72 5.40 17.81 3.21
N TYR A 73 4.31 17.75 3.98
CA TYR A 73 3.19 18.68 3.87
C TYR A 73 2.92 19.45 5.16
N ALA A 74 3.71 19.23 6.23
CA ALA A 74 3.51 19.82 7.55
C ALA A 74 2.10 19.56 8.13
N GLU A 75 1.49 18.44 7.76
CA GLU A 75 0.18 18.03 8.26
C GLU A 75 0.26 17.62 9.73
N ALA A 76 -0.59 18.21 10.58
CA ALA A 76 -0.63 17.86 11.99
C ALA A 76 -1.19 16.44 12.19
N ILE A 77 -0.46 15.61 12.96
CA ILE A 77 -0.94 14.30 13.36
C ILE A 77 -1.85 14.48 14.58
N ASP A 78 -3.15 14.27 14.39
CA ASP A 78 -4.12 14.34 15.48
C ASP A 78 -4.06 13.09 16.38
N GLY A 79 -4.66 13.20 17.57
CA GLY A 79 -4.66 12.12 18.56
C GLY A 79 -5.32 10.82 18.09
N PHE A 80 -6.37 10.88 17.26
CA PHE A 80 -7.02 9.68 16.71
C PHE A 80 -6.12 9.00 15.67
N THR A 81 -5.44 9.76 14.82
CA THR A 81 -4.46 9.22 13.87
C THR A 81 -3.31 8.54 14.61
N ALA A 82 -2.78 9.15 15.67
CA ALA A 82 -1.73 8.55 16.50
C ALA A 82 -2.20 7.24 17.17
N VAL A 83 -3.41 7.21 17.73
CA VAL A 83 -3.99 6.00 18.33
C VAL A 83 -4.20 4.91 17.29
N GLY A 84 -4.76 5.25 16.13
CA GLY A 84 -4.97 4.30 15.03
C GLY A 84 -3.66 3.70 14.52
N ALA A 85 -2.64 4.54 14.31
CA ALA A 85 -1.30 4.11 13.96
C ALA A 85 -0.70 3.16 15.02
N GLY A 86 -0.85 3.50 16.30
CA GLY A 86 -0.42 2.65 17.41
C GLY A 86 -1.10 1.28 17.43
N LEU A 87 -2.41 1.23 17.18
CA LEU A 87 -3.17 -0.02 17.10
C LEU A 87 -2.71 -0.91 15.95
N ILE A 88 -2.44 -0.32 14.77
CA ILE A 88 -1.91 -1.04 13.60
C ILE A 88 -0.55 -1.65 13.94
N LEU A 89 0.37 -0.86 14.49
CA LEU A 89 1.72 -1.31 14.86
C LEU A 89 1.68 -2.42 15.92
N PHE A 90 0.84 -2.26 16.95
CA PHE A 90 0.68 -3.25 18.00
C PHE A 90 0.09 -4.56 17.47
N GLY A 91 -0.96 -4.49 16.64
CA GLY A 91 -1.58 -5.65 16.01
C GLY A 91 -0.60 -6.40 15.11
N ASN A 92 0.23 -5.68 14.35
CA ASN A 92 1.25 -6.28 13.50
C ASN A 92 2.31 -7.02 14.33
N LEU A 93 2.84 -6.38 15.38
CA LEU A 93 3.82 -6.99 16.28
C LEU A 93 3.26 -8.23 16.99
N PHE A 94 2.00 -8.19 17.41
CA PHE A 94 1.33 -9.32 18.04
C PHE A 94 1.15 -10.51 17.06
N ASN A 95 0.85 -10.23 15.79
CA ASN A 95 0.72 -11.25 14.75
C ASN A 95 2.06 -11.95 14.49
N LEU A 96 3.16 -11.20 14.41
CA LEU A 96 4.52 -11.74 14.21
C LEU A 96 5.00 -12.61 15.38
N ARG A 97 4.52 -12.36 16.61
CA ARG A 97 4.89 -13.14 17.80
C ARG A 97 4.21 -14.50 17.89
N ARG A 98 3.18 -14.78 17.08
CA ARG A 98 2.55 -16.12 17.10
C ARG A 98 3.51 -17.16 16.50
N PRO A 99 3.68 -18.34 17.12
CA PRO A 99 4.60 -19.39 16.69
C PRO A 99 4.10 -20.15 15.43
N ASN A 100 3.76 -19.43 14.37
CA ASN A 100 3.57 -20.00 13.03
C ASN A 100 4.86 -19.97 12.19
N ALA A 101 5.94 -19.36 12.71
CA ALA A 101 7.26 -19.35 12.09
C ALA A 101 7.87 -20.77 11.94
N GLU A 102 7.41 -21.75 12.73
CA GLU A 102 7.94 -23.13 12.71
C GLU A 102 7.45 -23.96 11.51
N LYS A 103 6.32 -23.60 10.87
CA LYS A 103 5.78 -24.37 9.73
C LYS A 103 6.39 -24.00 8.37
N ILE A 104 7.20 -22.96 8.29
CA ILE A 104 7.83 -22.50 7.04
C ILE A 104 9.11 -23.29 6.72
N ALA A 105 9.77 -23.87 7.74
CA ALA A 105 11.01 -24.63 7.57
C ALA A 105 10.82 -26.06 7.00
N SER A 106 9.59 -26.54 6.84
CA SER A 106 9.29 -27.93 6.45
C SER A 106 8.77 -28.11 5.03
N ILE A 107 8.87 -27.11 4.15
CA ILE A 107 8.51 -27.28 2.73
C ILE A 107 9.78 -27.70 1.96
N PRO A 108 9.92 -28.97 1.53
CA PRO A 108 11.05 -29.37 0.70
C PRO A 108 10.97 -28.69 -0.67
N SER A 109 12.13 -28.22 -1.13
CA SER A 109 12.39 -27.55 -2.42
C SER A 109 12.08 -28.40 -3.63
#